data_AF-A0A813WBI5-F1
#
_entry.id   AF-A0A813WBI5-F1
#
_cell.length_a   1.000
_cell.length_b   1.000
_cell.length_c   1.000
_cell.angle_alpha   90.00
_cell.angle_beta   90.00
_cell.angle_gamma   90.00
#
_symmetry.space_group_name_H-M   'P 1'
#
loop_
_entity.id
_entity.type
_entity.pdbx_description
1 polymer ?
#
loop_
_entity_poly.entity_id
_entity_poly.type
_entity_poly.pdbx_seq_one_letter_code
_entity_poly.pdbx_strand_id
1 'polypeptide(L)'
;MSSSSETLPSGFVYAHTVIPDIQVSLRYATEENFVGKIVDGYYSNTVSIMTDAAALALKRAQELAKEKGYELVIYDSYRPQKSVNHFVRWSEDVNDPQTKKTHYYPRVDKVNSFKLGYIAKKSGHTRGSTIDLTIIPIGERVKHPLTPIERTLKDNSTILFLDDGTVDMGSSFDLFDEASYTNSPLVNETQQQMRQMFKNIMEQAGFVNYSKEWWHYTLKNEPFLTTFFDFDVKSTY
;
A
#
# COMPACT_ATOMS: atom_id res chain seq x y z
N MET A 1 -11.65 2.15 -35.93
CA MET A 1 -10.52 1.28 -35.55
C MET A 1 -10.91 0.62 -34.24
N SER A 2 -10.95 -0.72 -34.21
CA SER A 2 -11.43 -1.50 -33.07
C SER A 2 -10.55 -1.23 -31.86
N SER A 3 -11.10 -0.62 -30.81
CA SER A 3 -10.46 -0.54 -29.50
C SER A 3 -10.52 -1.94 -28.90
N SER A 4 -9.43 -2.70 -29.01
CA SER A 4 -9.28 -3.91 -28.19
C SER A 4 -9.35 -3.47 -26.73
N SER A 5 -10.45 -3.79 -26.05
CA SER A 5 -10.48 -3.77 -24.59
C SER A 5 -9.41 -4.76 -24.14
N GLU A 6 -8.24 -4.28 -23.72
CA GLU A 6 -7.22 -5.17 -23.17
C GLU A 6 -7.82 -5.78 -21.91
N THR A 7 -8.21 -7.04 -22.04
CA THR A 7 -8.63 -7.88 -20.93
C THR A 7 -7.42 -8.09 -20.03
N LEU A 8 -7.62 -7.99 -18.70
CA LEU A 8 -6.57 -8.32 -17.73
C LEU A 8 -5.98 -9.71 -18.02
N PRO A 9 -4.70 -9.96 -17.70
CA PRO A 9 -4.11 -11.29 -17.84
C PRO A 9 -4.94 -12.34 -17.10
N SER A 10 -4.91 -13.57 -17.60
CA SER A 10 -5.60 -14.70 -16.95
C SER A 10 -5.18 -14.82 -15.48
N GLY A 11 -6.17 -14.98 -14.60
CA GLY A 11 -5.96 -15.03 -13.15
C GLY A 11 -5.98 -13.66 -12.45
N PHE A 12 -6.15 -12.55 -13.17
CA PHE A 12 -6.31 -11.21 -12.57
C PHE A 12 -7.74 -10.71 -12.67
N VAL A 13 -8.14 -9.95 -11.65
CA VAL A 13 -9.44 -9.30 -11.54
C VAL A 13 -9.28 -7.87 -11.02
N TYR A 14 -10.29 -7.04 -11.26
CA TYR A 14 -10.45 -5.79 -10.54
C TYR A 14 -11.07 -6.06 -9.16
N ALA A 15 -10.56 -5.45 -8.10
CA ALA A 15 -11.03 -5.68 -6.72
C ALA A 15 -12.55 -5.47 -6.58
N HIS A 16 -13.08 -4.41 -7.20
CA HIS A 16 -14.50 -4.03 -7.10
C HIS A 16 -15.45 -5.04 -7.76
N THR A 17 -14.98 -5.95 -8.63
CA THR A 17 -15.85 -6.99 -9.20
C THR A 17 -16.09 -8.14 -8.22
N VAL A 18 -15.23 -8.29 -7.21
CA VAL A 18 -15.34 -9.30 -6.15
C VAL A 18 -15.83 -8.69 -4.84
N ILE A 19 -15.44 -7.44 -4.55
CA ILE A 19 -15.75 -6.68 -3.33
C ILE A 19 -16.32 -5.31 -3.74
N PRO A 20 -17.61 -5.20 -4.08
CA PRO A 20 -18.17 -3.97 -4.68
C PRO A 20 -18.06 -2.70 -3.84
N ASP A 21 -17.91 -2.84 -2.52
CA ASP A 21 -17.79 -1.76 -1.55
C ASP A 21 -16.35 -1.48 -1.11
N ILE A 22 -15.35 -2.09 -1.76
CA ILE A 22 -13.94 -1.83 -1.44
C ILE A 22 -13.58 -0.37 -1.76
N GLN A 23 -12.90 0.29 -0.84
CA GLN A 23 -12.37 1.63 -1.07
C GLN A 23 -10.97 1.53 -1.68
N VAL A 24 -10.69 2.36 -2.69
CA VAL A 24 -9.41 2.40 -3.40
C VAL A 24 -8.89 3.83 -3.39
N SER A 25 -7.65 4.01 -2.93
CA SER A 25 -6.90 5.26 -2.96
C SER A 25 -5.47 4.96 -3.40
N LEU A 26 -5.28 4.63 -4.68
CA LEU A 26 -3.97 4.22 -5.19
C LEU A 26 -2.97 5.38 -5.16
N ARG A 27 -2.01 5.32 -4.23
CA ARG A 27 -1.06 6.42 -3.97
C ARG A 27 -0.06 6.65 -5.10
N TYR A 28 0.29 5.59 -5.83
CA TYR A 28 1.21 5.66 -6.96
C TYR A 28 0.58 6.17 -8.25
N ALA A 29 -0.75 6.27 -8.29
CA ALA A 29 -1.49 6.94 -9.37
C ALA A 29 -1.66 8.45 -9.14
N THR A 30 -1.04 9.02 -8.08
CA THR A 30 -1.09 10.45 -7.75
C THR A 30 0.31 10.98 -7.43
N GLU A 31 0.44 12.24 -7.02
CA GLU A 31 1.69 12.81 -6.50
C GLU A 31 1.83 12.70 -4.96
N GLU A 32 0.84 12.07 -4.30
CA GLU A 32 0.81 11.84 -2.85
C GLU A 32 1.51 10.52 -2.48
N ASN A 33 2.76 10.38 -2.92
CA ASN A 33 3.66 9.27 -2.60
C ASN A 33 5.11 9.78 -2.42
N PHE A 34 6.02 8.89 -2.00
CA PHE A 34 7.41 9.24 -1.70
C PHE A 34 8.24 9.72 -2.90
N VAL A 35 7.86 9.35 -4.14
CA VAL A 35 8.50 9.85 -5.37
C VAL A 35 8.03 11.27 -5.69
N GLY A 36 6.80 11.61 -5.30
CA GLY A 36 6.20 12.92 -5.54
C GLY A 36 5.76 13.15 -6.98
N LYS A 37 5.58 12.07 -7.74
CA LYS A 37 5.09 12.04 -9.11
C LYS A 37 4.20 10.81 -9.29
N ILE A 38 3.39 10.80 -10.35
CA ILE A 38 2.71 9.58 -10.78
C ILE A 38 3.78 8.56 -11.20
N VAL A 39 3.64 7.34 -10.70
CA VAL A 39 4.59 6.26 -10.94
C VAL A 39 4.26 5.56 -12.25
N ASP A 40 5.25 5.38 -13.13
CA ASP A 40 5.17 4.57 -14.34
C ASP A 40 4.29 3.32 -14.17
N GLY A 41 3.35 3.12 -15.09
CA GLY A 41 2.43 1.98 -15.08
C GLY A 41 1.11 2.24 -14.34
N TYR A 42 1.00 3.30 -13.55
CA TYR A 42 -0.26 3.72 -12.94
C TYR A 42 -0.94 4.81 -13.79
N TYR A 43 -2.10 4.49 -14.36
CA TYR A 43 -2.91 5.39 -15.19
C TYR A 43 -4.33 5.60 -14.64
N SER A 44 -4.67 4.95 -13.53
CA SER A 44 -5.93 5.14 -12.82
C SER A 44 -5.72 5.04 -11.31
N ASN A 45 -6.37 5.93 -10.57
CA ASN A 45 -6.37 5.94 -9.11
C ASN A 45 -7.63 5.31 -8.48
N THR A 46 -8.59 4.85 -9.31
CA THR A 46 -9.89 4.35 -8.86
C THR A 46 -10.04 2.83 -8.98
N VAL A 47 -9.11 2.15 -9.64
CA VAL A 47 -9.11 0.69 -9.79
C VAL A 47 -7.99 0.06 -8.99
N SER A 48 -8.25 -1.07 -8.35
CA SER A 48 -7.22 -1.96 -7.82
C SER A 48 -7.28 -3.28 -8.60
N ILE A 49 -6.13 -3.79 -9.00
CA ILE A 49 -6.00 -5.04 -9.74
C ILE A 49 -5.25 -6.04 -8.84
N MET A 50 -5.68 -7.29 -8.81
CA MET A 50 -5.02 -8.35 -8.07
C MET A 50 -5.36 -9.71 -8.66
N THR A 51 -4.67 -10.76 -8.22
CA THR A 51 -5.05 -12.13 -8.57
C THR A 51 -6.44 -12.46 -8.02
N ASP A 52 -7.20 -13.28 -8.73
CA ASP A 52 -8.51 -13.79 -8.29
C ASP A 52 -8.45 -14.43 -6.88
N ALA A 53 -7.42 -15.23 -6.60
CA ALA A 53 -7.17 -15.83 -5.30
C ALA A 53 -7.01 -14.78 -4.18
N ALA A 54 -6.25 -13.72 -4.45
CA ALA A 54 -6.09 -12.62 -3.51
C ALA A 54 -7.38 -11.83 -3.32
N ALA A 55 -8.17 -11.60 -4.37
CA ALA A 55 -9.46 -10.92 -4.27
C ALA A 55 -10.46 -11.70 -3.41
N LEU A 56 -10.52 -13.04 -3.56
CA LEU A 56 -11.37 -13.89 -2.73
C LEU A 56 -10.92 -13.90 -1.26
N ALA A 57 -9.61 -13.96 -1.00
CA ALA A 57 -9.06 -13.84 0.35
C ALA A 57 -9.36 -12.45 0.95
N LEU A 58 -9.18 -11.38 0.17
CA LEU A 58 -9.43 -10.02 0.61
C LEU A 58 -10.91 -9.77 0.89
N LYS A 59 -11.82 -10.43 0.16
CA LYS A 59 -13.26 -10.40 0.46
C LYS A 59 -13.54 -10.90 1.88
N ARG A 60 -12.90 -12.00 2.28
CA ARG A 60 -12.99 -12.51 3.65
C ARG A 60 -12.42 -11.52 4.66
N ALA A 61 -11.31 -10.84 4.34
CA ALA A 61 -10.77 -9.79 5.21
C ALA A 61 -11.74 -8.60 5.36
N GLN A 62 -12.42 -8.18 4.28
CA GLN A 62 -13.46 -7.14 4.31
C GLN A 62 -14.61 -7.55 5.23
N GLU A 63 -15.08 -8.79 5.14
CA GLU A 63 -16.14 -9.32 6.01
C GLU A 63 -15.72 -9.31 7.49
N LEU A 64 -14.51 -9.78 7.80
CA LEU A 64 -13.95 -9.75 9.16
C LEU A 64 -13.73 -8.32 9.69
N ALA A 65 -13.32 -7.38 8.84
CA ALA A 65 -13.18 -5.97 9.20
C ALA A 65 -14.54 -5.34 9.53
N LYS A 66 -15.59 -5.70 8.76
CA LYS A 66 -16.95 -5.22 9.00
C LYS A 66 -17.51 -5.69 10.33
N GLU A 67 -17.22 -6.91 10.75
CA GLU A 67 -17.56 -7.40 12.10
C GLU A 67 -16.93 -6.57 13.22
N LYS A 68 -15.84 -5.84 12.92
CA LYS A 68 -15.17 -4.92 13.85
C LYS A 68 -15.59 -3.46 13.65
N GLY A 69 -16.53 -3.16 12.75
CA GLY A 69 -17.00 -1.81 12.48
C GLY A 69 -16.17 -1.03 11.44
N TYR A 70 -15.37 -1.73 10.63
CA TYR A 70 -14.48 -1.11 9.64
C TYR A 70 -14.69 -1.65 8.21
N GLU A 71 -14.26 -0.88 7.22
CA GLU A 71 -14.08 -1.28 5.82
C GLU A 71 -12.58 -1.21 5.46
N LEU A 72 -12.13 -1.98 4.47
CA LEU A 72 -10.77 -1.92 3.96
C LEU A 72 -10.59 -0.76 2.96
N VAL A 73 -9.38 -0.19 2.96
CA VAL A 73 -8.92 0.81 2.00
C VAL A 73 -7.62 0.33 1.37
N ILE A 74 -7.59 0.20 0.05
CA ILE A 74 -6.39 -0.22 -0.70
C ILE A 74 -5.57 1.02 -1.10
N TYR A 75 -4.29 1.04 -0.72
CA TYR A 75 -3.30 2.04 -1.14
C TYR A 75 -2.43 1.56 -2.30
N ASP A 76 -2.14 0.25 -2.35
CA ASP A 76 -1.53 -0.40 -3.50
C ASP A 76 -1.88 -1.90 -3.57
N SER A 77 -1.79 -2.48 -4.76
CA SER A 77 -2.10 -3.90 -5.01
C SER A 77 -1.17 -4.46 -6.08
N TYR A 78 -1.65 -4.92 -7.24
CA TYR A 78 -0.76 -5.21 -8.35
C TYR A 78 0.06 -3.96 -8.74
N ARG A 79 1.38 -4.12 -8.76
CA ARG A 79 2.36 -3.08 -9.11
C ARG A 79 3.19 -3.55 -10.31
N PRO A 80 3.08 -2.88 -11.48
CA PRO A 80 3.87 -3.22 -12.66
C PRO A 80 5.38 -3.20 -12.40
N GLN A 81 6.14 -4.06 -13.08
CA GLN A 81 7.60 -4.06 -12.97
C GLN A 81 8.23 -2.71 -13.35
N LYS A 82 7.65 -1.97 -14.29
CA LYS A 82 8.09 -0.60 -14.66
C LYS A 82 7.95 0.39 -13.50
N SER A 83 6.97 0.20 -12.60
CA SER A 83 6.84 0.98 -11.38
C SER A 83 7.98 0.69 -10.40
N VAL A 84 8.34 -0.59 -10.24
CA VAL A 84 9.52 -0.99 -9.44
C VAL A 84 10.80 -0.40 -10.03
N ASN A 85 10.95 -0.43 -11.35
CA ASN A 85 12.08 0.19 -12.04
C ASN A 85 12.11 1.71 -11.85
N HIS A 86 10.95 2.38 -11.77
CA HIS A 86 10.87 3.80 -11.43
C HIS A 86 11.36 4.06 -10.00
N PHE A 87 10.96 3.26 -9.01
CA PHE A 87 11.48 3.37 -7.65
C PHE A 87 12.99 3.19 -7.57
N VAL A 88 13.54 2.24 -8.34
CA VAL A 88 14.99 2.05 -8.46
C VAL A 88 15.66 3.32 -9.02
N ARG A 89 15.19 3.82 -10.16
CA ARG A 89 15.74 5.05 -10.78
C ARG A 89 15.64 6.25 -9.83
N TRP A 90 14.51 6.42 -9.14
CA TRP A 90 14.32 7.47 -8.15
C TRP A 90 15.34 7.36 -7.00
N SER A 91 15.55 6.16 -6.47
CA SER A 91 16.47 5.96 -5.34
C SER A 91 17.94 6.19 -5.72
N GLU A 92 18.32 5.93 -6.97
CA GLU A 92 19.67 6.10 -7.52
C GLU A 92 19.93 7.51 -8.06
N ASP A 93 18.88 8.32 -8.28
CA ASP A 93 19.01 9.68 -8.79
C ASP A 93 19.58 10.64 -7.72
N VAL A 94 20.86 10.97 -7.87
CA VAL A 94 21.58 11.90 -6.99
C VAL A 94 21.14 13.35 -7.15
N ASN A 95 20.44 13.70 -8.23
CA ASN A 95 19.96 15.05 -8.53
C ASN A 95 18.48 15.25 -8.15
N ASP A 96 17.82 14.23 -7.64
CA ASP A 96 16.44 14.31 -7.18
C ASP A 96 16.31 15.38 -6.07
N PRO A 97 15.37 16.33 -6.20
CA PRO A 97 15.22 17.41 -5.23
C PRO A 97 14.71 16.93 -3.86
N GLN A 98 14.31 15.66 -3.72
CA GLN A 98 13.83 15.06 -2.47
C GLN A 98 12.69 15.86 -1.82
N THR A 99 11.78 16.42 -2.64
CA THR A 99 10.67 17.29 -2.17
C THR A 99 9.73 16.60 -1.17
N LYS A 100 9.73 15.27 -1.16
CA LYS A 100 8.89 14.42 -0.30
C LYS A 100 9.62 13.87 0.94
N LYS A 101 10.89 14.24 1.16
CA LYS A 101 11.72 13.71 2.26
C LYS A 101 11.10 13.86 3.63
N THR A 102 10.61 15.05 3.96
CA THR A 102 10.01 15.33 5.27
C THR A 102 8.75 14.51 5.54
N HIS A 103 8.05 14.08 4.48
CA HIS A 103 6.78 13.37 4.57
C HIS A 103 6.98 11.86 4.67
N TYR A 104 7.93 11.30 3.91
CA TYR A 104 8.03 9.85 3.74
C TYR A 104 9.34 9.24 4.23
N TYR A 105 10.43 10.00 4.37
CA TYR A 105 11.72 9.45 4.80
C TYR A 105 12.55 10.48 5.58
N PRO A 106 11.99 11.12 6.64
CA PRO A 106 12.63 12.25 7.31
C PRO A 106 13.95 11.86 8.00
N ARG A 107 14.07 10.59 8.42
CA ARG A 107 15.23 10.06 9.17
C ARG A 107 16.07 9.07 8.36
N VAL A 108 15.76 8.89 7.07
CA VAL A 108 16.44 7.95 6.19
C VAL A 108 17.13 8.70 5.06
N ASP A 109 18.40 8.37 4.84
CA ASP A 109 19.08 8.77 3.61
C ASP A 109 18.58 7.91 2.44
N LYS A 110 18.15 8.56 1.36
CA LYS A 110 17.51 7.91 0.20
C LYS A 110 18.39 6.78 -0.37
N VAL A 111 19.71 6.95 -0.37
CA VAL A 111 20.66 5.93 -0.86
C VAL A 111 20.62 4.62 -0.07
N ASN A 112 20.13 4.67 1.18
CA ASN A 112 20.01 3.51 2.06
C ASN A 112 18.65 2.79 1.95
N SER A 113 17.71 3.32 1.16
CA SER A 113 16.34 2.77 1.04
C SER A 113 16.31 1.27 0.66
N PHE A 114 17.17 0.83 -0.26
CA PHE A 114 17.35 -0.59 -0.58
C PHE A 114 17.93 -1.39 0.58
N LYS A 115 18.99 -0.90 1.21
CA LYS A 115 19.69 -1.59 2.31
C LYS A 115 18.76 -1.81 3.51
N LEU A 116 17.90 -0.83 3.77
CA LEU A 116 16.93 -0.87 4.87
C LEU A 116 15.68 -1.70 4.54
N GLY A 117 15.48 -2.02 3.25
CA GLY A 117 14.40 -2.90 2.79
C GLY A 117 13.07 -2.19 2.58
N TYR A 118 13.09 -0.87 2.33
CA TYR A 118 11.91 -0.06 1.96
C TYR A 118 11.66 -0.04 0.45
N ILE A 119 12.71 -0.34 -0.35
CA ILE A 119 12.59 -0.57 -1.79
C ILE A 119 13.18 -1.93 -2.12
N ALA A 120 12.55 -2.64 -3.05
CA ALA A 120 13.01 -3.92 -3.55
C ALA A 120 13.19 -3.88 -5.07
N LYS A 121 14.21 -4.58 -5.58
CA LYS A 121 14.39 -4.77 -7.04
C LYS A 121 13.39 -5.78 -7.64
N LYS A 122 12.83 -6.63 -6.78
CA LYS A 122 11.74 -7.57 -7.08
C LYS A 122 10.68 -7.41 -6.01
N SER A 123 9.48 -7.01 -6.40
CA SER A 123 8.38 -6.77 -5.47
C SER A 123 7.37 -7.91 -5.51
N GLY A 124 6.83 -8.29 -4.34
CA GLY A 124 5.70 -9.21 -4.25
C GLY A 124 4.48 -8.69 -5.01
N HIS A 125 4.27 -7.36 -5.02
CA HIS A 125 3.16 -6.70 -5.72
C HIS A 125 3.13 -7.01 -7.22
N THR A 126 4.31 -7.18 -7.83
CA THR A 126 4.43 -7.48 -9.26
C THR A 126 3.95 -8.89 -9.62
N ARG A 127 3.72 -9.75 -8.62
CA ARG A 127 3.11 -11.07 -8.76
C ARG A 127 1.58 -11.05 -8.57
N GLY A 128 1.03 -9.93 -8.10
CA GLY A 128 -0.41 -9.66 -8.05
C GLY A 128 -1.15 -10.13 -6.79
N SER A 129 -0.46 -10.71 -5.81
CA SER A 129 -1.07 -11.19 -4.56
C SER A 129 -0.54 -10.51 -3.30
N THR A 130 0.15 -9.38 -3.47
CA THR A 130 0.58 -8.49 -2.39
C THR A 130 -0.22 -7.21 -2.45
N ILE A 131 -0.68 -6.73 -1.29
CA ILE A 131 -1.55 -5.57 -1.15
C ILE A 131 -1.03 -4.71 0.02
N ASP A 132 -1.04 -3.41 -0.20
CA ASP A 132 -0.83 -2.38 0.82
C ASP A 132 -2.16 -1.72 1.14
N LEU A 133 -2.58 -1.78 2.40
CA LEU A 133 -3.93 -1.40 2.78
C LEU A 133 -4.06 -1.03 4.26
N THR A 134 -5.20 -0.42 4.61
CA THR A 134 -5.60 -0.09 5.97
C THR A 134 -7.10 -0.31 6.17
N ILE A 135 -7.61 0.13 7.31
CA ILE A 135 -9.03 0.13 7.67
C ILE A 135 -9.56 1.55 7.92
N ILE A 136 -10.84 1.75 7.66
CA ILE A 136 -11.58 2.98 7.90
C ILE A 136 -12.93 2.65 8.56
N PRO A 137 -13.48 3.48 9.48
CA PRO A 137 -14.80 3.21 10.06
C PRO A 137 -15.89 3.07 8.97
N ILE A 138 -16.84 2.16 9.17
CA ILE A 138 -17.96 2.00 8.24
C ILE A 138 -18.71 3.32 8.07
N GLY A 139 -18.97 3.70 6.81
CA GLY A 139 -19.66 4.94 6.45
C GLY A 139 -18.73 6.13 6.22
N GLU A 140 -17.47 6.05 6.64
CA GLU A 140 -16.45 7.06 6.36
C GLU A 140 -15.79 6.81 5.00
N ARG A 141 -15.12 7.85 4.47
CA ARG A 141 -14.43 7.81 3.17
C ARG A 141 -13.05 8.42 3.28
N VAL A 142 -12.12 7.88 2.49
CA VAL A 142 -10.77 8.42 2.37
C VAL A 142 -10.82 9.89 1.95
N LYS A 143 -10.04 10.72 2.63
CA LYS A 143 -9.97 12.17 2.43
C LYS A 143 -8.75 12.52 1.59
N HIS A 144 -8.98 13.47 0.68
CA HIS A 144 -7.92 14.13 -0.07
C HIS A 144 -8.20 15.65 -0.10
N PRO A 145 -7.17 16.52 -0.08
CA PRO A 145 -5.75 16.16 0.04
C PRO A 145 -5.39 15.57 1.41
N LEU A 146 -4.25 14.89 1.49
CA LEU A 146 -3.70 14.42 2.78
C LEU A 146 -3.46 15.61 3.72
N THR A 147 -3.77 15.43 5.01
CA THR A 147 -3.53 16.45 6.05
C THR A 147 -2.28 16.08 6.84
N PRO A 148 -1.15 16.80 6.70
CA PRO A 148 0.04 16.54 7.49
C PRO A 148 -0.15 17.00 8.94
N ILE A 149 0.13 16.10 9.88
CA ILE A 149 0.07 16.34 11.33
C ILE A 149 1.45 16.02 11.90
N GLU A 150 2.06 16.98 12.57
CA GLU A 150 3.31 16.74 13.30
C GLU A 150 3.07 15.75 14.44
N ARG A 151 3.96 14.75 14.56
CA ARG A 151 3.83 13.68 15.55
C ARG A 151 5.15 13.40 16.23
N THR A 152 5.15 13.54 17.55
CA THR A 152 6.23 13.07 18.41
C THR A 152 6.07 11.59 18.71
N LEU A 153 7.10 10.81 18.42
CA LEU A 153 7.22 9.39 18.72
C LEU A 153 7.71 9.17 20.15
N LYS A 154 7.64 7.94 20.66
CA LYS A 154 8.07 7.58 22.02
C LYS A 154 9.56 7.82 22.30
N ASP A 155 10.40 7.87 21.26
CA ASP A 155 11.83 8.21 21.35
C ASP A 155 12.09 9.74 21.30
N ASN A 156 11.04 10.56 21.36
CA ASN A 156 11.05 12.02 21.18
C ASN A 156 11.44 12.52 19.79
N SER A 157 11.61 11.64 18.81
CA SER A 157 11.74 12.07 17.41
C SER A 157 10.39 12.51 16.83
N THR A 158 10.44 13.28 15.75
CA THR A 158 9.24 13.80 15.08
C THR A 158 9.13 13.27 13.65
N ILE A 159 7.91 12.89 13.27
CA ILE A 159 7.52 12.56 11.89
C ILE A 159 6.30 13.38 11.48
N LEU A 160 6.00 13.43 10.18
CA LEU A 160 4.70 13.87 9.69
C LEU A 160 3.78 12.65 9.52
N PHE A 161 2.66 12.65 10.23
CA PHE A 161 1.55 11.74 9.97
C PHE A 161 0.60 12.39 8.96
N LEU A 162 0.53 11.82 7.77
CA LEU A 162 -0.37 12.19 6.69
C LEU A 162 -1.75 11.55 6.93
N ASP A 163 -2.67 12.31 7.51
CA ASP A 163 -4.03 11.88 7.78
C ASP A 163 -4.89 11.92 6.50
N ASP A 164 -5.57 10.82 6.24
CA ASP A 164 -6.52 10.63 5.14
C ASP A 164 -7.90 10.16 5.64
N GLY A 165 -8.17 10.28 6.95
CA GLY A 165 -9.41 9.84 7.57
C GLY A 165 -9.50 8.34 7.84
N THR A 166 -8.47 7.55 7.51
CA THR A 166 -8.40 6.14 7.92
C THR A 166 -8.00 6.01 9.39
N VAL A 167 -8.04 4.79 9.93
CA VAL A 167 -7.61 4.54 11.31
C VAL A 167 -6.16 4.95 11.49
N ASP A 168 -5.89 5.76 12.52
CA ASP A 168 -4.55 6.17 12.89
C ASP A 168 -3.71 4.96 13.35
N MET A 169 -2.85 4.50 12.45
CA MET A 169 -1.93 3.39 12.70
C MET A 169 -0.60 3.83 13.30
N GLY A 170 -0.39 5.10 13.65
CA GLY A 170 0.87 5.57 14.27
C GLY A 170 1.84 6.21 13.29
N SER A 171 1.90 5.70 12.05
CA SER A 171 2.67 6.25 10.94
C SER A 171 1.86 6.16 9.64
N SER A 172 2.22 6.98 8.66
CA SER A 172 1.60 6.94 7.34
C SER A 172 2.06 5.75 6.52
N PHE A 173 1.22 5.37 5.55
CA PHE A 173 1.63 4.54 4.43
C PHE A 173 2.89 5.11 3.76
N ASP A 174 3.80 4.24 3.35
CA ASP A 174 5.11 4.55 2.74
C ASP A 174 6.07 5.40 3.59
N LEU A 175 5.85 5.53 4.90
CA LEU A 175 6.86 6.12 5.78
C LEU A 175 8.04 5.15 5.95
N PHE A 176 9.21 5.51 5.42
CA PHE A 176 10.48 4.80 5.58
C PHE A 176 11.09 5.12 6.94
N ASP A 177 10.57 4.44 7.96
CA ASP A 177 10.97 4.64 9.35
C ASP A 177 10.68 3.39 10.17
N GLU A 178 11.38 3.19 11.30
CA GLU A 178 11.07 2.11 12.25
C GLU A 178 9.67 2.28 12.87
N ALA A 179 9.11 3.50 12.86
CA ALA A 179 7.73 3.77 13.24
C ALA A 179 6.73 2.99 12.39
N SER A 180 7.09 2.56 11.17
CA SER A 180 6.23 1.77 10.29
C SER A 180 6.24 0.27 10.57
N TYR A 181 7.19 -0.21 11.38
CA TYR A 181 7.30 -1.63 11.69
C TYR A 181 6.06 -2.09 12.45
N THR A 182 5.51 -3.24 12.10
CA THR A 182 4.23 -3.71 12.68
C THR A 182 4.27 -3.75 14.20
N ASN A 183 5.40 -4.17 14.78
CA ASN A 183 5.65 -4.21 16.22
C ASN A 183 6.55 -3.05 16.71
N SER A 184 6.50 -1.89 16.07
CA SER A 184 7.34 -0.74 16.41
C SER A 184 7.15 -0.28 17.87
N PRO A 185 8.23 -0.13 18.66
CA PRO A 185 8.15 0.42 20.00
C PRO A 185 7.90 1.94 19.99
N LEU A 186 7.95 2.60 18.83
CA LEU A 186 7.91 4.06 18.70
C LEU A 186 6.49 4.64 18.74
N VAL A 187 5.48 3.83 18.43
CA VAL A 187 4.07 4.26 18.38
C VAL A 187 3.34 3.92 19.70
N ASN A 188 2.23 4.60 19.96
CA ASN A 188 1.48 4.43 21.21
C ASN A 188 0.74 3.08 21.28
N GLU A 189 0.20 2.77 22.46
CA GLU A 189 -0.48 1.49 22.69
C GLU A 189 -1.75 1.32 21.86
N THR A 190 -2.54 2.39 21.69
CA THR A 190 -3.74 2.37 20.84
C THR A 190 -3.40 2.03 19.39
N GLN A 191 -2.35 2.65 18.84
CA GLN A 191 -1.87 2.41 17.49
C GLN A 191 -1.34 0.98 17.34
N GLN A 192 -0.61 0.48 18.33
CA GLN A 192 -0.19 -0.92 18.34
C GLN A 192 -1.39 -1.88 18.38
N GLN A 193 -2.40 -1.62 19.22
CA GLN A 193 -3.61 -2.44 19.28
C GLN A 193 -4.35 -2.46 17.94
N MET A 194 -4.46 -1.33 17.26
CA MET A 194 -5.06 -1.25 15.92
C MET A 194 -4.25 -2.05 14.89
N ARG A 195 -2.92 -1.93 14.88
CA ARG A 195 -2.04 -2.73 14.01
C ARG A 195 -2.21 -4.23 14.25
N GLN A 196 -2.25 -4.67 15.50
CA GLN A 196 -2.41 -6.10 15.82
C GLN A 196 -3.80 -6.61 15.45
N MET A 197 -4.86 -5.84 15.72
CA MET A 197 -6.22 -6.19 15.31
C MET A 197 -6.30 -6.33 13.79
N PHE A 198 -5.73 -5.38 13.05
CA PHE A 198 -5.72 -5.40 11.60
C PHE A 198 -4.89 -6.56 11.03
N LYS A 199 -3.68 -6.78 11.56
CA LYS A 199 -2.84 -7.93 11.21
C LYS A 199 -3.59 -9.25 11.42
N ASN A 200 -4.29 -9.40 12.55
CA ASN A 200 -5.06 -10.60 12.85
C ASN A 200 -6.22 -10.82 11.86
N ILE A 201 -6.88 -9.77 11.40
CA ILE A 201 -7.91 -9.86 10.33
C ILE A 201 -7.28 -10.41 9.05
N MET A 202 -6.18 -9.80 8.61
CA MET A 202 -5.50 -10.18 7.38
C MET A 202 -4.94 -11.61 7.43
N GLU A 203 -4.35 -12.00 8.56
CA GLU A 203 -3.79 -13.35 8.73
C GLU A 203 -4.88 -14.45 8.77
N GLN A 204 -6.04 -14.16 9.36
CA GLN A 204 -7.21 -15.06 9.31
C GLN A 204 -7.76 -15.21 7.90
N ALA A 205 -7.65 -14.17 7.07
CA ALA A 205 -8.01 -14.20 5.67
C ALA A 205 -6.96 -14.91 4.78
N GLY A 206 -5.81 -15.32 5.32
CA GLY A 206 -4.80 -16.09 4.61
C GLY A 206 -3.58 -15.28 4.13
N PHE A 207 -3.46 -14.02 4.56
CA PHE A 207 -2.29 -13.19 4.27
C PHE A 207 -1.17 -13.37 5.30
N VAL A 208 0.02 -12.87 4.96
CA VAL A 208 1.19 -12.73 5.83
C VAL A 208 1.64 -11.28 5.81
N ASN A 209 1.81 -10.68 6.99
CA ASN A 209 2.35 -9.34 7.12
C ASN A 209 3.87 -9.31 6.88
N TYR A 210 4.37 -8.26 6.23
CA TYR A 210 5.79 -7.92 6.26
C TYR A 210 6.10 -7.07 7.50
N SER A 211 6.96 -7.59 8.38
CA SER A 211 7.19 -6.99 9.72
C SER A 211 7.65 -5.53 9.74
N LYS A 212 8.21 -5.01 8.65
CA LYS A 212 8.69 -3.61 8.56
C LYS A 212 7.63 -2.63 8.07
N GLU A 213 6.46 -3.11 7.64
CA GLU A 213 5.41 -2.29 7.05
C GLU A 213 4.05 -2.79 7.55
N TRP A 214 3.41 -2.04 8.45
CA TRP A 214 2.14 -2.45 9.06
C TRP A 214 1.00 -2.63 8.06
N TRP A 215 1.10 -1.98 6.89
CA TRP A 215 0.11 -1.99 5.81
C TRP A 215 0.33 -3.12 4.79
N HIS A 216 1.47 -3.79 4.79
CA HIS A 216 1.91 -4.67 3.69
C HIS A 216 1.61 -6.15 3.96
N TYR A 217 0.89 -6.78 3.03
CA TYR A 217 0.40 -8.16 3.17
C TYR A 217 0.53 -8.95 1.87
N THR A 218 1.09 -10.16 1.94
CA THR A 218 1.16 -11.11 0.81
C THR A 218 0.33 -12.35 1.10
N LEU A 219 -0.46 -12.82 0.12
CA LEU A 219 -1.23 -14.06 0.23
C LEU A 219 -0.30 -15.28 0.40
N LYS A 220 -0.55 -16.15 1.39
CA LYS A 220 0.30 -17.33 1.67
C LYS A 220 0.46 -18.26 0.46
N ASN A 221 -0.65 -18.55 -0.21
CA ASN A 221 -0.73 -19.48 -1.33
C ASN A 221 -0.99 -18.72 -2.63
N GLU A 222 -0.13 -17.75 -2.95
CA GLU A 222 -0.24 -16.97 -4.18
C GLU A 222 -0.09 -17.86 -5.43
N PRO A 223 -0.87 -17.63 -6.49
CA PRO A 223 -0.84 -18.45 -7.70
C PRO A 223 0.42 -18.26 -8.53
N PHE A 224 1.11 -17.12 -8.39
CA PHE A 224 2.28 -16.77 -9.21
C PHE A 224 3.51 -16.54 -8.33
N LEU A 225 4.30 -17.58 -8.08
CA LEU A 225 5.48 -17.45 -7.22
C LEU A 225 6.68 -16.81 -7.93
N THR A 226 6.84 -17.05 -9.23
CA THR A 226 8.02 -16.68 -10.02
C THR A 226 7.73 -15.80 -11.24
N THR A 227 6.46 -15.45 -11.46
CA THR A 227 6.02 -14.62 -12.60
C THR A 227 5.84 -13.17 -12.16
N PHE A 228 6.62 -12.28 -12.76
CA PHE A 228 6.56 -10.84 -12.51
C PHE A 228 5.92 -10.16 -13.73
N PHE A 229 4.76 -9.53 -13.52
CA PHE A 229 3.97 -8.92 -14.58
C PHE A 229 4.35 -7.44 -14.81
N ASP A 230 4.05 -6.91 -16.00
CA ASP A 230 4.37 -5.52 -16.36
C ASP A 230 3.29 -4.81 -17.21
N PHE A 231 2.06 -5.30 -17.14
CA PHE A 231 0.90 -4.63 -17.75
C PHE A 231 0.49 -3.42 -16.90
N ASP A 232 -0.17 -2.43 -17.52
CA ASP A 232 -0.52 -1.18 -16.87
C ASP A 232 -1.72 -1.31 -15.92
N VAL A 233 -1.72 -0.53 -14.84
CA VAL A 233 -2.88 -0.30 -13.98
C VAL A 233 -3.74 0.80 -14.62
N LYS A 234 -4.78 0.40 -15.33
CA LYS A 234 -5.72 1.30 -16.01
C LYS A 234 -7.16 0.82 -15.91
N SER A 235 -8.09 1.77 -15.94
CA SER A 235 -9.51 1.47 -16.12
C SER A 235 -9.77 1.04 -17.57
N THR A 236 -10.61 0.02 -17.76
CA THR A 236 -11.13 -0.37 -19.08
C THR A 236 -12.57 0.11 -19.32
N TYR A 237 -13.09 0.93 -18.41
CA TYR A 237 -14.41 1.56 -18.46
C TYR A 237 -14.30 3.08 -18.42
#